data_AF-A0A970AQ86-F1
#
_entry.id   AF-A0A970AQ86-F1
#
_cell.length_a   1.000
_cell.length_b   1.000
_cell.length_c   1.000
_cell.angle_alpha   90.00
_cell.angle_beta   90.00
_cell.angle_gamma   90.00
#
_symmetry.space_group_name_H-M   'P 1'
#
loop_
_entity.id
_entity.type
_entity.pdbx_description
1 polymer ?
#
loop_
_entity_poly.entity_id
_entity_poly.type
_entity_poly.pdbx_seq_one_letter_code
_entity_poly.pdbx_strand_id
1 'polypeptide(L)'
;MIYCLESDKPIIIYKFGENPERRFKSSFAPISIETKLSKIAAGDNYNSQGFQVRFYSPNNFLYTDYIVTEYKIVDIGEAYNYDEILLKQCGETTLSANGPGIDVSTLVINPNIKCPVPEIDRCSFIVRHEDQIIFQDQGDCPLSLEVQCGNCPPHNIECKANHYPGYCCIPCESTAQKIHNLANKIK
;
A
#
# COMPACT_ATOMS: atom_id res chain seq x y z
N MET A 1 11.57 -11.83 -9.97
CA MET A 1 12.66 -11.72 -10.97
C MET A 1 13.98 -11.69 -10.22
N ILE A 2 15.03 -12.37 -10.71
CA ILE A 2 16.36 -12.36 -10.09
C ILE A 2 17.18 -11.22 -10.71
N TYR A 3 17.88 -10.46 -9.88
CA TYR A 3 18.72 -9.33 -10.25
C TYR A 3 20.15 -9.54 -9.76
N CYS A 4 21.08 -9.02 -10.57
CA CYS A 4 22.52 -9.01 -10.34
C CYS A 4 23.18 -10.40 -10.32
N LEU A 5 24.50 -10.44 -10.49
CA LEU A 5 25.30 -11.67 -10.45
C LEU A 5 25.91 -11.88 -9.05
N GLU A 6 26.38 -13.10 -8.79
CA GLU A 6 27.17 -13.39 -7.59
C GLU A 6 28.36 -12.43 -7.49
N SER A 7 28.58 -11.86 -6.31
CA SER A 7 29.57 -10.81 -5.99
C SER A 7 29.20 -9.36 -6.33
N ASP A 8 28.07 -9.10 -6.99
CA ASP A 8 27.56 -7.73 -7.14
C ASP A 8 27.14 -7.14 -5.79
N LYS A 9 27.06 -5.80 -5.73
CA LYS A 9 26.51 -5.07 -4.58
C LYS A 9 25.25 -4.31 -5.03
N PRO A 10 24.08 -4.96 -5.03
CA PRO A 10 22.85 -4.35 -5.55
C PRO A 10 22.47 -3.12 -4.76
N ILE A 11 22.13 -2.04 -5.47
CA ILE A 11 21.53 -0.84 -4.91
C ILE A 11 20.12 -0.74 -5.47
N ILE A 12 19.12 -0.76 -4.60
CA ILE A 12 17.72 -0.59 -4.95
C ILE A 12 17.35 0.85 -4.67
N ILE A 13 16.96 1.55 -5.73
CA ILE A 13 16.50 2.93 -5.69
C ILE A 13 14.99 2.89 -5.85
N TYR A 14 14.24 3.49 -4.92
CA TYR A 14 12.79 3.39 -4.92
C TYR A 14 12.08 4.66 -4.41
N LYS A 15 10.86 4.88 -4.90
CA LYS A 15 9.99 6.00 -4.54
C LYS A 15 8.54 5.51 -4.38
N PHE A 16 7.86 5.99 -3.34
CA PHE A 16 6.43 5.77 -3.11
C PHE A 16 5.65 7.08 -3.28
N GLY A 17 4.74 7.15 -4.24
CA GLY A 17 3.95 8.35 -4.50
C GLY A 17 4.83 9.58 -4.75
N GLU A 18 4.57 10.66 -4.01
CA GLU A 18 5.36 11.90 -4.07
C GLU A 18 6.46 12.00 -3.01
N ASN A 19 6.72 10.92 -2.26
CA ASN A 19 7.77 10.92 -1.25
C ASN A 19 9.16 11.03 -1.91
N PRO A 20 10.20 11.49 -1.18
CA PRO A 20 11.56 11.50 -1.70
C PRO A 20 12.07 10.08 -2.02
N GLU A 21 12.99 10.00 -2.98
CA GLU A 21 13.70 8.78 -3.35
C GLU A 21 14.47 8.21 -2.15
N ARG A 22 14.38 6.88 -1.98
CA ARG A 22 15.10 6.12 -0.96
C ARG A 22 16.02 5.11 -1.63
N ARG A 23 17.06 4.71 -0.90
CA ARG A 23 18.08 3.77 -1.38
C ARG A 23 18.34 2.69 -0.37
N PHE A 24 18.24 1.44 -0.80
CA PHE A 24 18.65 0.27 -0.04
C PHE A 24 19.88 -0.36 -0.70
N LYS A 25 20.95 -0.57 0.07
CA LYS A 25 22.17 -1.23 -0.41
C LYS A 25 22.21 -2.65 0.14
N SER A 26 22.11 -3.65 -0.72
CA SER A 26 22.23 -5.05 -0.35
C SER A 26 23.71 -5.45 -0.23
N SER A 27 24.04 -6.21 0.80
CA SER A 27 25.34 -6.90 0.91
C SER A 27 25.34 -8.27 0.24
N PHE A 28 24.17 -8.72 -0.24
CA PHE A 28 23.97 -10.02 -0.87
C PHE A 28 23.62 -9.87 -2.34
N ALA A 29 24.07 -10.81 -3.15
CA ALA A 29 23.69 -11.00 -4.54
C ALA A 29 23.78 -12.50 -4.89
N PRO A 30 22.91 -13.02 -5.77
CA PRO A 30 21.82 -12.32 -6.45
C PRO A 30 20.63 -12.00 -5.51
N ILE A 31 19.80 -11.03 -5.87
CA ILE A 31 18.58 -10.69 -5.11
C ILE A 31 17.34 -10.92 -5.97
N SER A 32 16.19 -11.14 -5.33
CA SER A 32 14.90 -11.10 -6.00
C SER A 32 14.01 -10.04 -5.37
N ILE A 33 13.22 -9.38 -6.21
CA ILE A 33 12.28 -8.35 -5.77
C ILE A 33 10.87 -8.75 -6.16
N GLU A 34 9.97 -8.65 -5.20
CA GLU A 34 8.54 -8.88 -5.34
C GLU A 34 7.81 -7.59 -4.97
N THR A 35 6.93 -7.11 -5.84
CA THR A 35 6.04 -5.98 -5.56
C THR A 35 4.63 -6.48 -5.35
N LYS A 36 3.91 -5.89 -4.39
CA LYS A 36 2.51 -6.22 -4.13
C LYS A 36 1.74 -5.00 -3.66
N LEU A 37 0.46 -4.97 -4.00
CA LEU A 37 -0.52 -4.11 -3.35
C LEU A 37 -0.90 -4.75 -2.02
N SER A 38 -0.69 -4.02 -0.93
CA SER A 38 -1.07 -4.40 0.42
C SER A 38 -2.13 -3.44 0.91
N LYS A 39 -3.26 -3.98 1.36
CA LYS A 39 -4.29 -3.18 2.00
C LYS A 39 -3.89 -2.90 3.44
N ILE A 40 -3.87 -1.63 3.81
CA ILE A 40 -3.64 -1.23 5.20
C ILE A 40 -4.88 -0.55 5.77
N ALA A 41 -5.05 -0.66 7.07
CA ALA A 41 -5.99 0.17 7.81
C ALA A 41 -5.73 1.66 7.50
N ALA A 42 -6.77 2.41 7.12
CA ALA A 42 -6.70 3.86 7.12
C ALA A 42 -6.19 4.33 8.48
N GLY A 43 -5.19 5.22 8.46
CA GLY A 43 -4.29 5.50 9.57
C GLY A 43 -4.93 5.99 10.87
N ASP A 44 -4.08 6.38 11.82
CA ASP A 44 -4.35 6.60 13.26
C ASP A 44 -5.53 7.51 13.65
N ASN A 45 -6.17 8.18 12.69
CA ASN A 45 -7.37 9.00 12.88
C ASN A 45 -8.69 8.24 12.66
N TYR A 46 -8.64 6.96 12.30
CA TYR A 46 -9.85 6.16 12.15
C TYR A 46 -10.41 5.74 13.52
N ASN A 47 -11.56 6.31 13.89
CA ASN A 47 -12.27 5.91 15.08
C ASN A 47 -12.95 4.54 14.85
N SER A 48 -12.26 3.46 15.24
CA SER A 48 -12.80 2.10 15.23
C SER A 48 -13.93 1.88 16.25
N GLN A 49 -14.26 2.89 17.06
CA GLN A 49 -15.38 2.85 17.99
C GLN A 49 -16.71 2.99 17.22
N GLY A 50 -17.19 1.86 16.69
CA GLY A 50 -18.57 1.69 16.25
C GLY A 50 -19.32 0.66 17.09
N PHE A 51 -20.60 0.50 16.79
CA PHE A 51 -21.45 -0.58 17.26
C PHE A 51 -22.53 -0.88 16.20
N GLN A 52 -23.06 -2.11 16.19
CA GLN A 52 -24.20 -2.43 15.36
C GLN A 52 -25.50 -2.05 16.08
N VAL A 53 -26.41 -1.41 15.36
CA VAL A 53 -27.82 -1.29 15.74
C VAL A 53 -28.66 -2.17 14.82
N ARG A 54 -29.52 -2.98 15.43
CA ARG A 54 -30.52 -3.81 14.75
C ARG A 54 -31.89 -3.38 15.20
N PHE A 55 -32.82 -3.18 14.27
CA PHE A 55 -34.21 -2.85 14.61
C PHE A 55 -35.14 -3.27 13.48
N TYR A 56 -36.43 -3.42 13.80
CA TYR A 56 -37.48 -3.60 12.83
C TYR A 56 -37.89 -2.24 12.24
N SER A 57 -37.85 -2.13 10.91
CA SER A 57 -38.29 -0.92 10.21
C SER A 57 -39.72 -1.08 9.69
N PRO A 58 -40.69 -0.31 10.20
CA PRO A 58 -42.08 -0.35 9.74
C PRO A 58 -42.23 0.06 8.27
N ASN A 59 -41.33 0.91 7.77
CA ASN A 59 -41.35 1.38 6.38
C ASN A 59 -41.14 0.23 5.38
N ASN A 60 -40.29 -0.73 5.74
CA ASN A 60 -39.87 -1.82 4.85
C ASN A 60 -40.34 -3.22 5.32
N PHE A 61 -40.98 -3.31 6.50
CA PHE A 61 -41.46 -4.55 7.12
C PHE A 61 -40.37 -5.61 7.36
N LEU A 62 -39.16 -5.18 7.70
CA LEU A 62 -38.01 -6.06 7.88
C LEU A 62 -37.03 -5.53 8.93
N TYR A 63 -36.29 -6.46 9.53
CA TYR A 63 -35.16 -6.12 10.39
C TYR A 63 -34.01 -5.59 9.54
N THR A 64 -33.43 -4.48 9.97
CA THR A 64 -32.29 -3.87 9.32
C THR A 64 -31.14 -3.74 10.31
N ASP A 65 -29.92 -3.81 9.77
CA ASP A 65 -28.68 -3.74 10.52
C ASP A 65 -27.84 -2.56 10.01
N TYR A 66 -27.43 -1.68 10.91
CA TYR A 66 -26.49 -0.60 10.60
C TYR A 66 -25.31 -0.66 11.56
N ILE A 67 -24.10 -0.43 11.05
CA ILE A 67 -22.91 -0.20 11.88
C ILE A 67 -22.70 1.30 11.94
N VAL A 68 -22.80 1.86 13.15
CA VAL A 68 -22.82 3.30 13.39
C VAL A 68 -21.85 3.68 14.49
N THR A 69 -21.50 4.96 14.53
CA THR A 69 -20.73 5.57 15.62
C THR A 69 -21.65 6.27 16.62
N GLU A 70 -22.83 6.68 16.18
CA GLU A 70 -23.84 7.39 16.96
C GLU A 70 -25.22 7.14 16.34
N TYR A 71 -26.27 7.16 17.16
CA TYR A 71 -27.66 7.18 16.69
C TYR A 71 -28.51 8.07 17.59
N LYS A 72 -29.64 8.55 17.07
CA LYS A 72 -30.63 9.32 17.81
C LYS A 72 -32.03 8.92 17.37
N ILE A 73 -32.90 8.61 18.31
CA ILE A 73 -34.33 8.39 18.05
C ILE A 73 -35.04 9.74 18.10
N VAL A 74 -35.92 10.00 17.13
CA VAL A 74 -36.73 11.19 17.01
C VAL A 74 -38.19 10.79 16.92
N ASP A 75 -38.98 11.26 17.87
CA ASP A 75 -40.43 11.14 17.83
C ASP A 75 -40.97 12.09 16.74
N ILE A 76 -41.67 11.51 15.76
CA ILE A 76 -42.25 12.23 14.62
C ILE A 76 -43.74 12.58 14.84
N GLY A 77 -44.25 12.38 16.05
CA GLY A 77 -45.60 12.75 16.49
C GLY A 77 -46.67 11.71 16.19
N GLU A 78 -47.82 11.88 16.83
CA GLU A 78 -48.97 10.95 16.83
C GLU A 78 -49.56 10.63 15.43
N ALA A 79 -49.17 11.38 14.39
CA ALA A 79 -49.60 11.12 13.02
C ALA A 79 -49.02 9.80 12.47
N TYR A 80 -47.94 9.30 13.06
CA TYR A 80 -47.28 8.06 12.67
C TYR A 80 -47.19 7.11 13.87
N ASN A 81 -47.40 5.82 13.64
CA ASN A 81 -47.30 4.79 14.68
C ASN A 81 -45.85 4.31 14.92
N TYR A 82 -44.85 5.13 14.57
CA TYR A 82 -43.43 4.76 14.66
C TYR A 82 -42.56 6.01 14.86
N ASP A 83 -41.37 5.81 15.44
CA ASP A 83 -40.35 6.84 15.58
C ASP A 83 -39.36 6.78 14.40
N GLU A 84 -38.54 7.82 14.20
CA GLU A 84 -37.41 7.78 13.28
C GLU A 84 -36.09 7.54 14.03
N ILE A 85 -35.16 6.82 13.41
CA ILE A 85 -33.79 6.68 13.92
C ILE A 85 -32.80 7.39 12.99
N LEU A 86 -32.20 8.48 13.46
CA LEU A 86 -31.09 9.15 12.80
C LEU A 86 -29.80 8.40 13.11
N LEU A 87 -29.01 8.13 12.08
CA LEU A 87 -27.82 7.29 12.15
C LEU A 87 -26.59 8.09 11.72
N LYS A 88 -25.47 7.91 12.41
CA LYS A 88 -24.15 8.43 12.00
C LYS A 88 -23.28 7.25 11.62
N GLN A 89 -23.19 6.96 10.32
CA GLN A 89 -22.47 5.81 9.83
C GLN A 89 -20.95 5.98 9.99
N CYS A 90 -20.24 4.87 9.83
CA CYS A 90 -18.78 4.85 9.91
C CYS A 90 -18.16 5.78 8.85
N GLY A 91 -17.41 6.79 9.29
CA GLY A 91 -16.77 7.79 8.41
C GLY A 91 -17.59 9.08 8.21
N GLU A 92 -18.83 9.14 8.69
CA GLU A 92 -19.63 10.36 8.64
C GLU A 92 -19.31 11.31 9.81
N THR A 93 -19.42 12.62 9.57
CA THR A 93 -19.16 13.65 10.58
C THR A 93 -20.43 14.09 11.32
N THR A 94 -21.60 13.88 10.73
CA THR A 94 -22.91 14.30 11.24
C THR A 94 -23.92 13.16 11.20
N LEU A 95 -24.94 13.20 12.06
CA LEU A 95 -26.11 12.31 11.96
C LEU A 95 -26.87 12.56 10.65
N SER A 96 -27.52 11.52 10.13
CA SER A 96 -28.41 11.63 8.97
C SER A 96 -29.52 12.65 9.23
N ALA A 97 -29.86 13.45 8.21
CA ALA A 97 -30.92 14.45 8.33
C ALA A 97 -32.32 13.82 8.46
N ASN A 98 -32.51 12.65 7.85
CA ASN A 98 -33.71 11.84 7.95
C ASN A 98 -33.30 10.41 8.33
N GLY A 99 -34.17 9.70 9.05
CA GLY A 99 -33.95 8.33 9.49
C GLY A 99 -34.98 7.37 8.90
N PRO A 100 -34.68 6.06 8.78
CA PRO A 100 -35.74 5.07 8.60
C PRO A 100 -36.67 5.08 9.83
N GLY A 101 -37.94 4.76 9.61
CA GLY A 101 -38.84 4.48 10.73
C GLY A 101 -38.37 3.24 11.49
N ILE A 102 -38.55 3.27 12.81
CA ILE A 102 -38.13 2.27 13.76
C ILE A 102 -39.27 1.92 14.72
N ASP A 103 -39.41 0.63 15.02
CA ASP A 103 -40.08 0.19 16.24
C ASP A 103 -39.04 0.12 17.37
N VAL A 104 -39.07 1.09 18.29
CA VAL A 104 -38.09 1.24 19.37
C VAL A 104 -38.03 0.01 20.28
N SER A 105 -39.14 -0.72 20.41
CA SER A 105 -39.17 -1.94 21.24
C SER A 105 -38.29 -3.07 20.68
N THR A 106 -37.95 -3.00 19.39
CA THR A 106 -37.13 -3.99 18.68
C THR A 106 -35.65 -3.60 18.57
N LEU A 107 -35.26 -2.44 19.10
CA LEU A 107 -33.89 -1.94 19.01
C LEU A 107 -32.93 -2.80 19.85
N VAL A 108 -31.95 -3.40 19.19
CA VAL A 108 -30.86 -4.17 19.79
C VAL A 108 -29.53 -3.53 19.42
N ILE A 109 -28.67 -3.32 20.42
CA ILE A 109 -27.34 -2.73 20.26
C ILE A 109 -26.30 -3.82 20.51
N ASN A 110 -25.43 -4.05 19.53
CA ASN A 110 -24.29 -4.95 19.67
C ASN A 110 -22.97 -4.16 19.66
N PRO A 111 -22.36 -3.93 20.85
CA PRO A 111 -21.13 -3.14 20.96
C PRO A 111 -19.88 -3.85 20.45
N ASN A 112 -19.97 -5.16 20.17
CA ASN A 112 -18.81 -5.95 19.73
C ASN A 112 -18.54 -5.82 18.22
N ILE A 113 -19.52 -5.34 17.45
CA ILE A 113 -19.36 -5.13 16.00
C ILE A 113 -18.89 -3.70 15.77
N LYS A 114 -17.63 -3.55 15.39
CA LYS A 114 -16.97 -2.25 15.17
C LYS A 114 -17.10 -1.79 13.72
N CYS A 115 -16.86 -0.50 13.51
CA CYS A 115 -16.81 0.07 12.18
C CYS A 115 -15.69 -0.59 11.35
N PRO A 116 -15.96 -0.97 10.08
CA PRO A 116 -14.96 -1.61 9.24
C PRO A 116 -13.89 -0.60 8.86
N VAL A 117 -12.64 -0.89 9.24
CA VAL A 117 -11.52 0.02 8.94
C VAL A 117 -11.39 0.16 7.42
N PRO A 118 -11.49 1.38 6.86
CA PRO A 118 -11.37 1.58 5.42
C PRO A 118 -9.99 1.11 5.01
N GLU A 119 -9.96 0.17 4.07
CA GLU A 119 -8.73 -0.37 3.53
C GLU A 119 -8.20 0.62 2.49
N ILE A 120 -7.01 1.16 2.72
CA ILE A 120 -6.30 1.97 1.72
C ILE A 120 -5.27 1.07 1.04
N ASP A 121 -5.28 1.07 -0.29
CA ASP A 121 -4.26 0.37 -1.07
C ASP A 121 -2.91 1.07 -0.90
N ARG A 122 -1.91 0.31 -0.43
CA ARG A 122 -0.52 0.73 -0.41
C ARG A 122 0.34 -0.17 -1.27
N CYS A 123 1.34 0.43 -1.88
CA CYS A 123 2.34 -0.29 -2.62
C CYS A 123 3.41 -0.78 -1.64
N SER A 124 3.88 -2.00 -1.82
CA SER A 124 4.95 -2.56 -1.02
C SER A 124 5.87 -3.40 -1.89
N PHE A 125 7.12 -3.53 -1.46
CA PHE A 125 8.04 -4.46 -2.09
C PHE A 125 8.88 -5.18 -1.05
N ILE A 126 9.30 -6.39 -1.42
CA ILE A 126 10.10 -7.28 -0.60
C ILE A 126 11.33 -7.66 -1.42
N VAL A 127 12.48 -7.62 -0.78
CA VAL A 127 13.77 -8.03 -1.34
C VAL A 127 14.18 -9.32 -0.65
N ARG A 128 14.47 -10.36 -1.43
CA ARG A 128 14.92 -11.65 -0.93
C ARG A 128 16.29 -12.04 -1.47
N HIS A 129 17.03 -12.82 -0.68
CA HIS A 129 18.23 -13.55 -1.08
C HIS A 129 18.09 -14.99 -0.57
N GLU A 130 18.23 -15.98 -1.45
CA GLU A 130 18.07 -17.41 -1.11
C GLU A 130 16.80 -17.68 -0.26
N ASP A 131 15.65 -17.18 -0.75
CA ASP A 131 14.33 -17.22 -0.11
C ASP A 131 14.16 -16.43 1.22
N GLN A 132 15.24 -15.87 1.78
CA GLN A 132 15.18 -15.05 2.99
C GLN A 132 14.84 -13.59 2.67
N ILE A 133 13.93 -12.99 3.43
CA ILE A 133 13.63 -11.55 3.32
C ILE A 133 14.78 -10.76 3.94
N ILE A 134 15.49 -9.99 3.12
CA ILE A 134 16.58 -9.13 3.57
C ILE A 134 16.15 -7.67 3.71
N PHE A 135 15.06 -7.28 3.04
CA PHE A 135 14.49 -5.94 3.15
C PHE A 135 13.01 -5.93 2.74
N GLN A 136 12.24 -5.05 3.36
CA GLN A 136 10.86 -4.78 2.97
C GLN A 136 10.53 -3.32 3.29
N ASP A 137 9.74 -2.68 2.42
CA ASP A 137 9.22 -1.34 2.64
C ASP A 137 7.83 -1.19 2.01
N GLN A 138 7.06 -0.23 2.52
CA GLN A 138 5.71 0.06 2.05
C GLN A 138 5.42 1.57 2.08
N GLY A 139 4.54 2.01 1.19
CA GLY A 139 4.13 3.41 1.12
C GLY A 139 2.99 3.63 0.14
N ASP A 140 2.69 4.89 -0.09
CA ASP A 140 1.61 5.28 -1.01
C ASP A 140 1.99 4.94 -2.46
N CYS A 141 1.00 4.58 -3.27
CA CYS A 141 1.21 4.30 -4.68
C CYS A 141 1.30 5.61 -5.51
N PRO A 142 1.94 5.61 -6.69
CA PRO A 142 2.63 4.48 -7.34
C PRO A 142 4.01 4.18 -6.74
N LEU A 143 4.48 2.94 -6.92
CA LEU A 143 5.85 2.53 -6.62
C LEU A 143 6.72 2.64 -7.88
N SER A 144 7.80 3.43 -7.80
CA SER A 144 8.89 3.42 -8.76
C SER A 144 10.08 2.67 -8.17
N LEU A 145 10.65 1.71 -8.91
CA LEU A 145 11.75 0.88 -8.44
C LEU A 145 12.78 0.67 -9.56
N GLU A 146 14.04 0.91 -9.24
CA GLU A 146 15.21 0.69 -10.11
C GLU A 146 16.26 -0.12 -9.35
N VAL A 147 16.87 -1.10 -10.02
CA VAL A 147 17.94 -1.92 -9.46
C VAL A 147 19.24 -1.63 -10.19
N GLN A 148 20.24 -1.15 -9.46
CA GLN A 148 21.59 -0.95 -9.94
C GLN A 148 22.48 -2.09 -9.46
N CYS A 149 23.01 -2.87 -10.39
CA CYS A 149 23.99 -3.93 -10.12
C CYS A 149 25.40 -3.37 -10.35
N GLY A 150 26.21 -3.26 -9.29
CA GLY A 150 27.60 -2.76 -9.37
C GLY A 150 27.76 -1.27 -9.09
N ASN A 151 29.00 -0.78 -9.14
CA ASN A 151 29.35 0.61 -8.81
C ASN A 151 29.25 1.58 -9.99
N CYS A 152 28.92 1.06 -11.17
CA CYS A 152 28.83 1.83 -12.40
C CYS A 152 27.39 2.22 -12.74
N PRO A 153 27.20 3.40 -13.36
CA PRO A 153 25.87 3.81 -13.81
C PRO A 153 25.35 2.86 -14.91
N PRO A 154 24.04 2.89 -15.19
CA PRO A 154 23.46 2.17 -16.32
C PRO A 154 24.25 2.44 -17.61
N HIS A 155 24.35 1.43 -18.48
CA HIS A 155 25.10 1.44 -19.74
C HIS A 155 26.63 1.52 -19.61
N ASN A 156 27.19 1.34 -18.40
CA ASN A 156 28.63 1.19 -18.19
C ASN A 156 28.97 -0.17 -17.54
N ILE A 157 30.14 -0.72 -17.89
CA ILE A 157 30.70 -1.93 -17.28
C ILE A 157 31.76 -1.52 -16.26
N GLU A 158 31.73 -2.14 -15.09
CA GLU A 158 32.77 -1.99 -14.07
C GLU A 158 34.03 -2.76 -14.45
N CYS A 159 35.16 -2.07 -14.45
CA CYS A 159 36.49 -2.63 -14.65
C CYS A 159 37.34 -2.38 -13.41
N LYS A 160 38.01 -3.42 -12.90
CA LYS A 160 38.93 -3.29 -11.76
C LYS A 160 40.12 -2.43 -12.15
N ALA A 161 40.50 -1.50 -11.29
CA ALA A 161 41.60 -0.58 -11.53
C ALA A 161 42.54 -0.52 -10.32
N ASN A 162 43.86 -0.47 -10.54
CA ASN A 162 44.86 -0.47 -9.47
C ASN A 162 45.04 0.90 -8.77
N HIS A 163 44.22 1.89 -9.12
CA HIS A 163 44.27 3.25 -8.59
C HIS A 163 42.90 3.63 -8.03
N TYR A 164 42.87 4.50 -7.02
CA TYR A 164 41.65 4.97 -6.37
C TYR A 164 40.65 5.52 -7.41
N PRO A 165 39.36 5.13 -7.40
CA PRO A 165 38.61 4.42 -6.34
C PRO A 165 38.67 2.88 -6.37
N GLY A 166 39.57 2.29 -7.15
CA GLY A 166 39.74 0.83 -7.28
C GLY A 166 38.94 0.21 -8.43
N TYR A 167 38.17 1.04 -9.15
CA TYR A 167 37.39 0.65 -10.30
C TYR A 167 37.28 1.81 -11.29
N CYS A 168 36.96 1.49 -12.55
CA CYS A 168 36.54 2.45 -13.56
C CYS A 168 35.28 1.95 -14.26
N CYS A 169 34.48 2.88 -14.77
CA CYS A 169 33.26 2.57 -15.50
C CYS A 169 33.48 2.84 -16.98
N ILE A 170 33.37 1.80 -17.81
CA ILE A 170 33.58 1.90 -19.24
C ILE A 170 32.23 1.88 -19.96
N PRO A 171 31.92 2.87 -20.82
CA PRO A 171 30.65 2.89 -21.56
C PRO A 171 30.54 1.69 -22.52
N CYS A 172 29.45 0.94 -22.42
CA CYS A 172 29.19 -0.24 -23.25
C CYS A 172 29.25 0.08 -24.75
N GLU A 173 28.59 1.16 -25.18
CA GLU A 173 28.48 1.55 -26.59
C GLU A 173 29.86 1.84 -27.22
N SER A 174 30.65 2.67 -26.55
CA SER A 174 32.00 3.03 -27.02
C SER A 174 32.94 1.82 -27.07
N THR A 175 32.74 0.87 -26.17
CA THR A 175 33.57 -0.35 -26.08
C THR A 175 33.19 -1.34 -27.17
N ALA A 176 31.89 -1.52 -27.41
CA ALA A 176 31.38 -2.39 -28.47
C ALA A 176 31.88 -1.94 -29.85
N GLN A 177 31.84 -0.64 -30.14
CA GLN A 177 32.38 -0.10 -31.40
C GLN A 177 33.88 -0.36 -31.55
N LYS A 178 34.68 -0.19 -30.49
CA LYS A 178 36.12 -0.48 -30.52
C LYS A 178 36.41 -1.95 -30.79
N ILE A 179 35.67 -2.86 -30.13
CA ILE A 179 35.80 -4.31 -30.34
C ILE A 179 35.44 -4.67 -31.79
N HIS A 180 34.34 -4.12 -32.31
CA HIS A 180 33.91 -4.38 -33.68
C HIS A 180 34.96 -3.91 -34.71
N ASN A 181 35.53 -2.73 -34.50
CA ASN A 181 36.61 -2.20 -35.34
C ASN A 181 37.89 -3.04 -35.26
N LEU A 182 38.21 -3.59 -34.09
CA LEU A 182 39.37 -4.47 -33.92
C LEU A 182 39.14 -5.81 -34.64
N ALA A 183 37.96 -6.41 -34.49
CA ALA A 183 37.58 -7.66 -35.15
C ALA A 183 37.65 -7.54 -36.68
N ASN A 184 37.24 -6.40 -37.23
CA ASN A 184 37.34 -6.13 -38.66
C ASN A 184 38.78 -5.97 -39.18
N LYS A 185 39.76 -5.68 -38.30
CA LYS A 185 41.18 -5.55 -38.67
C LYS A 185 41.99 -6.85 -38.56
N ILE A 186 41.45 -7.87 -37.88
CA ILE A 186 42.08 -9.17 -37.69
C ILE A 186 41.59 -10.18 -38.76
N LYS A 187 40.58 -9.81 -39.55
CA LYS A 187 40.17 -10.50 -40.79
C LYS A 187 41.02 -10.02 -41.96
#